data_AF-A0A183BRA2-F1
#
_entry.id   AF-A0A183BRA2-F1
#
_cell.length_a   1.000
_cell.length_b   1.000
_cell.length_c   1.000
_cell.angle_alpha   90.00
_cell.angle_beta   90.00
_cell.angle_gamma   90.00
#
_symmetry.space_group_name_H-M   'P 1'
#
loop_
_entity.id
_entity.type
_entity.pdbx_description
1 polymer ?
#
loop_
_entity_poly.entity_id
_entity_poly.type
_entity_poly.pdbx_seq_one_letter_code
_entity_poly.pdbx_strand_id
1 'polypeptide(L)'
;MACVLGQCECKLGFQSRRCPLEEVPVIDRCLKKVELGERCVSSKQCGDAAAECRFGICQCLCTFKQTNILGGPPRCTNPDDPLGFSNILTRVEQIFQNRQKGFNEG
;
A
#
# COMPACT_ATOMS: atom_id res chain seq x y z
N MET A 1 -22.17 -1.15 -0.83
CA MET A 1 -21.52 -2.07 0.13
C MET A 1 -22.52 -2.40 1.22
N ALA A 2 -22.42 -3.58 1.81
CA ALA A 2 -23.16 -4.01 2.98
C ALA A 2 -22.17 -4.69 3.94
N CYS A 3 -22.31 -4.49 5.25
CA CYS A 3 -21.55 -5.27 6.22
C CYS A 3 -22.31 -6.57 6.50
N VAL A 4 -21.69 -7.71 6.23
CA VAL A 4 -22.21 -9.03 6.57
C VAL A 4 -21.18 -9.67 7.50
N LEU A 5 -21.59 -10.03 8.71
CA LEU A 5 -20.72 -10.68 9.72
C LEU A 5 -19.39 -9.94 10.01
N GLY A 6 -19.42 -8.60 9.95
CA GLY A 6 -18.22 -7.78 10.19
C GLY A 6 -17.30 -7.63 8.98
N GLN A 7 -17.64 -8.21 7.83
CA GLN A 7 -16.95 -7.99 6.56
C GLN A 7 -17.77 -7.09 5.63
N CYS A 8 -17.11 -6.09 5.04
CA CYS A 8 -17.71 -5.26 4.00
C CYS A 8 -17.80 -6.06 2.70
N GLU A 9 -19.00 -6.48 2.35
CA GLU A 9 -19.29 -7.18 1.09
C GLU A 9 -19.96 -6.25 0.07
N CYS A 10 -19.84 -6.63 -1.21
CA CYS A 10 -20.63 -6.00 -2.27
C CYS A 10 -22.11 -6.33 -2.08
N LYS A 11 -23.01 -5.40 -2.45
CA LYS A 11 -24.45 -5.69 -2.46
C LYS A 11 -24.73 -6.80 -3.48
N LEU A 12 -25.76 -7.62 -3.26
CA LEU A 12 -26.24 -8.60 -4.25
C LEU A 12 -26.38 -7.94 -5.64
N GLY A 13 -25.78 -8.56 -6.66
CA GLY A 13 -25.69 -8.03 -8.02
C GLY A 13 -24.44 -7.17 -8.31
N PHE A 14 -23.65 -6.82 -7.30
CA PHE A 14 -22.36 -6.17 -7.47
C PHE A 14 -21.23 -7.16 -7.18
N GLN A 15 -20.27 -7.27 -8.09
CA GLN A 15 -19.08 -8.10 -7.91
C GLN A 15 -17.86 -7.21 -7.66
N SER A 16 -16.93 -7.65 -6.82
CA SER A 16 -15.60 -7.04 -6.77
C SER A 16 -14.98 -7.15 -8.16
N ARG A 17 -14.91 -6.03 -8.90
CA ARG A 17 -14.31 -6.02 -10.24
C ARG A 17 -12.85 -6.44 -10.12
N ARG A 18 -12.52 -7.57 -10.75
CA ARG A 18 -11.14 -8.01 -10.95
C ARG A 18 -10.59 -7.24 -12.13
N CYS A 19 -9.69 -6.31 -11.85
CA CYS A 19 -8.95 -5.61 -12.88
C CYS A 19 -7.67 -6.38 -13.23
N PRO A 20 -7.13 -6.21 -14.45
CA PRO A 20 -5.79 -6.66 -14.82
C PRO A 20 -4.73 -6.21 -13.81
N LEU A 21 -3.58 -6.90 -13.77
CA LEU A 21 -2.48 -6.63 -12.83
C LEU A 21 -2.00 -5.16 -12.83
N GLU A 22 -2.01 -4.50 -13.99
CA GLU A 22 -1.57 -3.10 -14.16
C GLU A 22 -2.69 -2.08 -13.95
N GLU A 23 -3.89 -2.53 -13.57
CA GLU A 23 -5.05 -1.69 -13.37
C GLU A 23 -5.60 -1.81 -11.94
N VAL A 24 -6.38 -0.82 -11.54
CA VAL A 24 -7.02 -0.74 -10.24
C VAL A 24 -8.51 -0.44 -10.39
N PRO A 25 -9.37 -1.09 -9.58
CA PRO A 25 -10.80 -0.84 -9.61
C PRO A 25 -11.10 0.51 -8.96
N VAL A 26 -11.61 1.44 -9.77
CA VAL A 26 -12.06 2.76 -9.34
C VAL A 26 -13.54 2.89 -9.72
N ILE A 27 -14.40 2.85 -8.70
CA ILE A 27 -15.86 2.93 -8.82
C ILE A 27 -16.39 1.83 -9.77
N ASP A 28 -16.62 2.16 -11.03
CA ASP A 28 -17.29 1.36 -12.04
C ASP A 28 -16.35 0.88 -13.15
N ARG A 29 -15.08 1.27 -13.12
CA ARG A 29 -14.10 1.00 -14.18
C ARG A 29 -12.75 0.56 -13.63
N CYS A 30 -11.98 -0.10 -14.47
CA CYS A 30 -10.57 -0.37 -14.22
C CYS A 30 -9.75 0.78 -14.81
N LEU A 31 -8.90 1.38 -13.99
CA LEU A 31 -8.00 2.45 -14.41
C LEU A 31 -6.56 1.98 -14.31
N LYS A 32 -5.71 2.38 -15.25
CA LYS A 32 -4.28 2.09 -15.18
C LYS A 32 -3.67 2.66 -13.91
N LYS A 33 -2.74 1.90 -13.33
CA LYS A 33 -1.78 2.40 -12.35
C LYS A 33 -0.90 3.44 -13.02
N VAL A 34 -0.49 4.43 -12.25
CA VAL A 34 0.33 5.55 -12.71
C VAL A 34 1.45 5.79 -11.71
N GLU A 35 2.57 6.31 -12.23
CA GLU A 35 3.75 6.64 -11.45
C GLU A 35 3.58 7.97 -10.71
N LEU A 36 4.51 8.28 -9.81
CA LEU A 36 4.59 9.60 -9.19
C LEU A 36 4.83 10.69 -10.24
N GLY A 37 4.13 11.81 -10.10
CA GLY A 37 4.15 12.93 -11.05
C GLY A 37 3.21 12.77 -12.25
N GLU A 38 2.64 11.57 -12.46
CA GLU A 38 1.68 11.32 -13.53
C GLU A 38 0.25 11.68 -13.17
N ARG A 39 -0.58 11.85 -14.20
CA ARG A 39 -2.00 12.20 -14.04
C ARG A 39 -2.81 11.07 -13.43
N CYS A 40 -3.67 11.41 -12.48
CA CYS A 40 -4.55 10.47 -11.80
C CYS A 40 -5.96 11.03 -11.63
N VAL A 41 -6.92 10.12 -11.44
CA VAL A 41 -8.31 10.40 -11.09
C VAL A 41 -8.62 9.92 -9.67
N SER A 42 -7.92 8.88 -9.19
CA SER A 42 -8.07 8.34 -7.84
C SER A 42 -6.71 7.96 -7.25
N SER A 43 -6.55 8.16 -5.94
CA SER A 43 -5.34 7.76 -5.20
C SER A 43 -5.01 6.28 -5.33
N LYS A 44 -5.99 5.43 -5.63
CA LYS A 44 -5.77 4.00 -5.90
C LYS A 44 -4.83 3.75 -7.09
N GLN A 45 -4.71 4.71 -8.01
CA GLN A 45 -3.86 4.59 -9.19
C GLN A 45 -2.38 4.79 -8.88
N CYS A 46 -2.02 5.48 -7.79
CA CYS A 46 -0.66 5.97 -7.56
C CYS A 46 0.40 4.91 -7.22
N GLY A 47 0.04 3.62 -7.20
CA GLY A 47 0.96 2.47 -7.08
C GLY A 47 1.72 2.33 -5.74
N ASP A 48 1.93 3.44 -5.04
CA ASP A 48 2.64 3.58 -3.78
C ASP A 48 1.63 3.90 -2.66
N ALA A 49 1.75 3.20 -1.53
CA ALA A 49 0.85 3.36 -0.39
C ALA A 49 1.02 4.73 0.30
N ALA A 50 2.19 5.35 0.14
CA ALA A 50 2.49 6.66 0.68
C ALA A 50 2.25 7.81 -0.32
N ALA A 51 1.53 7.54 -1.41
CA ALA A 51 1.14 8.51 -2.43
C ALA A 51 -0.37 8.70 -2.50
N GLU A 52 -0.80 9.90 -2.87
CA GLU A 52 -2.20 10.21 -3.14
C GLU A 52 -2.39 11.11 -4.36
N CYS A 53 -3.58 11.07 -4.93
CA CYS A 53 -3.93 11.87 -6.09
C CYS A 53 -4.31 13.29 -5.66
N ARG A 54 -3.37 14.23 -5.72
CA ARG A 54 -3.57 15.65 -5.40
C ARG A 54 -3.61 16.49 -6.66
N PHE A 55 -4.68 17.26 -6.82
CA PHE A 55 -4.88 18.13 -7.99
C PHE A 55 -4.75 17.38 -9.33
N GLY A 56 -5.15 16.10 -9.36
CA GLY A 56 -5.05 15.25 -10.54
C GLY A 56 -3.65 14.72 -10.84
N ILE A 57 -2.70 14.83 -9.90
CA ILE A 57 -1.34 14.29 -10.02
C ILE A 57 -1.01 13.41 -8.81
N CYS A 58 -0.35 12.27 -9.04
CA CYS A 58 0.12 11.41 -7.95
C CYS A 58 1.32 12.05 -7.24
N GLN A 59 1.16 12.34 -5.95
CA GLN A 59 2.17 13.01 -5.12
C GLN A 59 2.31 12.28 -3.79
N CYS A 60 3.51 12.32 -3.20
CA CYS A 60 3.72 11.77 -1.86
C CYS A 60 2.91 12.53 -0.81
N LEU A 61 2.45 11.80 0.20
CA LEU A 61 1.92 12.37 1.43
C LEU A 61 2.98 13.26 2.09
N CYS A 62 2.54 14.28 2.86
CA CYS A 62 3.43 15.30 3.42
C CYS A 62 4.57 14.76 4.29
N THR A 63 4.41 13.58 4.90
CA THR A 63 5.42 12.93 5.73
C THR A 63 6.44 12.11 4.92
N PHE A 64 6.33 12.07 3.60
CA PHE A 64 7.20 11.29 2.73
C PHE A 64 7.89 12.19 1.70
N LYS A 65 9.11 11.80 1.32
CA LYS A 65 9.88 12.43 0.26
C LYS A 65 9.92 11.51 -0.96
N GLN A 66 9.77 12.09 -2.14
CA GLN A 66 10.01 11.37 -3.38
C GLN A 66 11.52 11.13 -3.53
N THR A 67 11.91 9.87 -3.64
CA THR A 67 13.31 9.48 -3.86
C THR A 67 13.41 8.47 -5.00
N ASN A 68 14.55 8.51 -5.70
CA ASN A 68 14.89 7.53 -6.75
C ASN A 68 16.03 6.68 -6.21
N ILE A 69 15.69 5.58 -5.54
CA ILE A 69 16.70 4.68 -4.98
C ILE A 69 17.32 3.87 -6.13
N LEU A 70 18.64 3.98 -6.30
CA LEU A 70 19.43 3.15 -7.23
C LEU A 70 18.94 3.17 -8.70
N GLY A 71 18.38 4.30 -9.16
CA GLY A 71 17.86 4.43 -10.52
C GLY A 71 16.55 3.68 -10.79
N GLY A 72 15.87 3.21 -9.73
CA GLY A 72 14.52 2.67 -9.81
C GLY A 72 13.45 3.77 -10.03
N PRO A 73 12.18 3.36 -10.23
CA PRO A 73 11.06 4.29 -10.33
C PRO A 73 10.95 5.14 -9.06
N PRO A 74 10.45 6.38 -9.17
CA PRO A 74 10.29 7.27 -8.02
C PRO A 74 9.34 6.64 -7.00
N ARG A 75 9.75 6.64 -5.72
CA ARG A 75 8.91 6.13 -4.61
C ARG A 75 8.83 7.14 -3.48
N CYS A 76 7.78 7.00 -2.67
CA CYS A 76 7.60 7.81 -1.47
C CYS A 76 8.31 7.15 -0.29
N THR A 77 9.32 7.82 0.24
CA THR A 77 10.18 7.31 1.31
C THR A 77 10.03 8.16 2.56
N ASN A 78 9.93 7.52 3.73
CA ASN A 78 9.94 8.22 5.00
C ASN A 78 11.33 8.84 5.21
N PRO A 79 11.47 10.18 5.34
CA PRO A 79 12.77 10.81 5.59
C PRO A 79 13.41 10.37 6.92
N ASP A 80 12.60 10.00 7.92
CA ASP A 80 13.10 9.52 9.23
C ASP A 80 13.56 8.06 9.18
N ASP A 81 13.11 7.29 8.18
CA ASP A 81 13.53 5.91 7.93
C ASP A 81 13.74 5.68 6.41
N PRO A 82 14.84 6.21 5.85
CA PRO A 82 15.07 6.25 4.41
C PRO A 82 15.18 4.87 3.74
N LEU A 83 15.37 3.81 4.53
CA LEU A 83 15.53 2.44 4.05
C LEU A 83 14.39 1.51 4.53
N GLY A 84 13.45 2.01 5.33
CA GLY A 84 12.32 1.24 5.83
C GLY A 84 12.71 0.13 6.82
N PHE A 85 13.88 0.23 7.47
CA PHE A 85 14.39 -0.81 8.36
C PHE A 85 13.61 -0.92 9.67
N SER A 86 12.82 0.09 10.05
CA SER A 86 11.98 0.05 11.25
C SER A 86 11.01 -1.14 11.22
N ASN A 87 10.57 -1.56 10.03
CA ASN A 87 9.70 -2.72 9.85
C ASN A 87 10.45 -4.07 9.85
N ILE A 88 11.77 -4.05 9.67
CA ILE A 88 12.62 -5.26 9.64
C ILE A 88 12.99 -5.67 11.05
N LEU A 89 13.31 -4.72 11.93
CA LEU A 89 13.65 -5.01 13.33
C LEU A 89 12.49 -5.67 14.07
N THR A 90 11.25 -5.21 13.86
CA THR A 90 10.05 -5.83 14.46
C THR A 90 9.86 -7.28 14.05
N ARG A 91 10.24 -7.66 12.81
CA ARG A 91 10.19 -9.07 12.37
C ARG A 91 11.25 -9.92 13.03
N VAL A 92 12.46 -9.39 13.22
CA VAL A 92 13.55 -10.12 13.87
C VAL A 92 13.21 -10.34 15.35
N GLU A 93 12.66 -9.34 16.04
CA GLU A 93 12.19 -9.49 17.44
C GLU A 93 11.12 -10.58 17.58
N GLN A 94 10.17 -10.69 16.64
CA GLN A 94 9.17 -11.78 16.64
C GLN A 94 9.78 -13.18 16.46
N ILE A 95 10.86 -13.31 15.68
CA ILE A 95 11.58 -14.58 15.51
C ILE A 95 12.31 -14.98 16.79
N PHE A 96 12.90 -14.01 17.51
CA PHE A 96 13.59 -14.29 18.77
C PHE A 96 12.63 -14.53 19.95
N GLN A 97 11.46 -13.88 20.01
CA GLN A 97 10.46 -14.13 21.05
C GLN A 97 9.79 -15.51 20.94
N ASN A 98 9.69 -16.09 19.74
CA ASN A 98 9.14 -17.45 19.57
C ASN A 98 10.09 -18.57 20.03
N ARG A 99 11.38 -18.30 20.26
CA ARG A 99 12.30 -19.31 20.83
C ARG A 99 12.26 -19.43 22.35
N GLN A 100 11.75 -18.44 23.08
CA GLN A 100 11.73 -18.47 24.56
C GLN A 100 10.51 -19.18 25.16
N LYS A 101 9.43 -19.41 24.39
CA LYS A 101 8.22 -20.10 24.89
C LYS A 101 8.26 -21.64 24.79
N GLY A 102 9.37 -22.23 24.34
CA GLY A 102 9.51 -23.68 24.15
C GLY A 102 10.40 -24.40 25.16
N PHE A 103 10.84 -23.75 26.24
CA PHE A 103 11.82 -24.33 27.20
C PHE A 103 11.47 -24.04 28.66
N ASN A 104 10.19 -24.13 29.04
CA ASN A 104 9.74 -24.11 30.44
C ASN A 104 8.38 -24.84 30.61
N GLU A 105 8.30 -26.07 30.11
CA GLU A 105 7.31 -27.07 30.55
C GLU A 105 8.03 -28.41 30.74
N GLY A 106 8.90 -28.45 31.76
CA GLY A 106 9.54 -29.65 32.28
C GLY A 106 9.16 -29.86 33.74
#